data_AF-A0A150KKT9-F1
#
_entry.id   AF-A0A150KKT9-F1
#
_cell.length_a   1.000
_cell.length_b   1.000
_cell.length_c   1.000
_cell.angle_alpha   90.00
_cell.angle_beta   90.00
_cell.angle_gamma   90.00
#
_symmetry.space_group_name_H-M   'P 1'
#
loop_
_entity.id
_entity.type
_entity.pdbx_description
1 polymer ?
#
loop_
_entity_poly.entity_id
_entity_poly.type
_entity_poly.pdbx_seq_one_letter_code
_entity_poly.pdbx_strand_id
1 'polypeptide(L)' 'MEEAEQLADRIAILHGGKIITIGTLTELKEMFPPAKVEYIEKQPTLEEIFLAIIGKKEEI' A
#
# COMPACT_ATOMS: atom_id res chain seq x y z
N MET A 1 9.01 8.27 8.33
CA MET A 1 8.65 8.59 6.93
C MET A 1 7.19 9.05 6.78
N GLU A 2 6.33 8.81 7.77
CA GLU A 2 4.90 9.19 7.75
C GLU A 2 4.59 10.60 8.28
N GLU A 3 5.55 11.29 8.91
CA GLU A 3 5.28 12.56 9.61
C GLU A 3 5.23 13.80 8.69
N ALA A 4 5.85 13.75 7.52
CA ALA A 4 5.89 14.90 6.59
C ALA A 4 4.65 14.99 5.68
N GLU A 5 3.84 13.94 5.59
CA GLU A 5 2.63 13.92 4.73
C GLU A 5 1.44 14.65 5.35
N GLN A 6 1.43 14.87 6.67
CA GLN A 6 0.27 15.46 7.37
C GLN A 6 0.37 16.97 7.64
N LEU A 7 1.55 17.60 7.51
CA LEU A 7 1.76 18.97 8.00
C LEU A 7 1.77 20.07 6.92
N ALA A 8 1.65 19.73 5.64
CA ALA A 8 1.70 20.72 4.56
C ALA A 8 0.39 20.75 3.77
N ASP A 9 -0.31 21.89 3.80
CA ASP A 9 -1.50 22.11 2.97
C ASP A 9 -1.18 22.01 1.47
N ARG A 10 0.08 22.25 1.08
CA ARG A 10 0.55 22.23 -0.31
C ARG A 10 2.00 21.72 -0.40
N ILE A 11 2.26 20.86 -1.36
CA ILE A 11 3.56 20.24 -1.66
C ILE A 11 4.06 20.80 -2.98
N ALA A 12 5.34 21.17 -3.06
CA ALA A 12 6.02 21.54 -4.30
C ALA A 12 7.13 20.53 -4.62
N ILE A 13 7.17 20.02 -5.84
CA ILE A 13 8.22 19.11 -6.31
C ILE A 13 9.27 19.91 -7.08
N LEU A 14 10.52 19.86 -6.63
CA LEU A 14 11.65 20.51 -7.27
C LEU A 14 12.56 19.49 -7.97
N HIS A 15 13.04 19.84 -9.16
CA HIS A 15 14.05 19.06 -9.87
C HIS A 15 14.92 20.01 -10.70
N GLY A 16 16.25 19.89 -10.54
CA GLY A 16 17.20 20.78 -11.22
C GLY A 16 17.12 22.26 -10.80
N GLY A 17 16.69 22.55 -9.57
CA GLY A 17 16.55 23.92 -9.06
C GLY A 17 15.30 24.66 -9.57
N LYS A 18 14.38 23.97 -10.25
CA LYS A 18 13.09 24.51 -10.69
C LYS A 18 11.95 23.74 -10.05
N ILE A 19 10.86 24.43 -9.76
CA ILE A 19 9.60 23.80 -9.35
C ILE A 19 8.97 23.19 -10.59
N ILE A 20 8.74 21.88 -10.57
CA ILE A 20 8.08 21.16 -11.66
C ILE A 20 6.57 21.12 -11.45
N THR A 21 6.10 21.00 -10.22
CA THR A 21 4.67 21.02 -9.90
C THR A 21 4.42 21.45 -8.45
N ILE A 22 3.23 21.99 -8.18
CA ILE A 22 2.77 22.41 -6.86
C ILE A 22 1.28 22.05 -6.70
N GLY A 23 0.92 21.40 -5.60
CA GLY A 23 -0.44 20.96 -5.34
C GLY A 23 -0.58 20.27 -3.99
N THR A 24 -1.80 19.89 -3.64
CA THR A 24 -2.06 19.01 -2.50
C THR A 24 -1.57 17.59 -2.78
N LEU A 25 -1.41 16.77 -1.74
CA LEU A 25 -1.02 15.37 -1.90
C LEU A 25 -1.98 14.60 -2.82
N THR A 26 -3.28 14.91 -2.76
CA THR A 26 -4.31 14.31 -3.61
C THR A 26 -4.12 14.70 -5.08
N GLU A 27 -4.00 16.00 -5.37
CA GLU A 27 -3.80 16.49 -6.75
C GLU A 27 -2.53 15.91 -7.38
N LEU A 28 -1.45 15.80 -6.60
CA LEU A 28 -0.20 15.18 -7.06
C LEU A 28 -0.36 13.67 -7.28
N LYS A 29 -1.10 12.96 -6.41
CA LYS A 29 -1.39 11.52 -6.58
C LYS A 29 -2.25 11.25 -7.82
N GLU A 30 -3.17 12.14 -8.18
CA GLU A 30 -3.99 12.03 -9.40
C GLU A 30 -3.20 12.26 -10.70
N MET A 31 -2.03 12.92 -10.63
CA MET A 31 -1.13 13.03 -11.79
C MET A 31 -0.47 11.69 -12.16
N PHE A 32 -0.48 10.71 -11.24
CA PHE A 32 0.02 9.37 -11.49
C PHE A 32 -1.12 8.45 -11.92
N PRO A 33 -0.84 7.43 -12.76
CA PRO A 33 -1.83 6.41 -13.06
C PRO A 33 -2.36 5.81 -11.76
N PRO A 34 -3.66 5.47 -11.70
CA PRO A 34 -4.27 4.95 -10.49
C PRO A 34 -3.46 3.77 -9.97
N ALA A 35 -3.15 3.78 -8.68
CA ALA A 35 -2.46 2.68 -8.05
C ALA A 35 -3.22 1.39 -8.35
N LYS A 36 -2.52 0.42 -8.94
CA LYS A 36 -3.10 -0.88 -9.26
C LYS A 36 -3.46 -1.56 -7.94
N VAL A 37 -4.76 -1.68 -7.67
CA VAL A 37 -5.26 -2.45 -6.53
C VAL A 37 -5.04 -3.92 -6.89
N GLU A 38 -3.93 -4.48 -6.43
CA GLU A 38 -3.64 -5.90 -6.58
C GLU A 38 -4.34 -6.65 -5.46
N TYR A 39 -5.38 -7.41 -5.82
CA TYR A 39 -6.00 -8.37 -4.92
C TYR A 39 -5.01 -9.51 -4.68
N ILE A 40 -4.33 -9.46 -3.55
CA ILE A 40 -3.47 -10.55 -3.11
C ILE A 40 -4.39 -11.65 -2.58
N GLU A 41 -4.37 -12.83 -3.21
CA GLU A 41 -5.05 -14.00 -2.64
C GLU A 41 -4.50 -14.24 -1.24
N LYS A 42 -5.40 -14.32 -0.25
CA LYS A 42 -5.00 -14.65 1.13
C LYS A 42 -4.38 -16.04 1.12
N GLN A 43 -3.06 -16.09 1.24
CA GLN A 43 -2.36 -17.34 1.48
C GLN A 43 -2.76 -17.83 2.88
N PRO A 44 -3.14 -19.11 3.03
CA PRO A 44 -3.42 -19.65 4.34
C PRO A 44 -2.15 -19.55 5.18
N THR A 45 -2.34 -19.22 6.45
CA THR A 45 -1.25 -19.21 7.41
C THR A 45 -0.75 -20.64 7.65
N LEU A 46 0.49 -20.75 8.15
CA LEU A 46 1.07 -22.04 8.52
C LEU A 46 0.19 -22.78 9.55
N GLU A 47 -0.47 -22.04 10.43
CA GLU A 47 -1.41 -22.57 11.43
C GLU A 47 -2.67 -23.16 10.78
N GLU A 48 -3.28 -22.46 9.83
CA GLU A 48 -4.43 -22.98 9.06
C GLU A 48 -4.06 -24.26 8.29
N ILE A 49 -2.87 -24.29 7.68
CA ILE A 49 -2.35 -25.48 6.99
C ILE A 49 -2.17 -26.63 7.98
N PHE A 50 -1.57 -26.35 9.15
CA PHE A 50 -1.33 -27.34 10.18
C PHE A 50 -2.64 -27.96 10.69
N LEU A 51 -3.61 -27.11 11.08
CA LEU A 51 -4.93 -27.54 11.57
C LEU A 51 -5.67 -28.39 10.53
N ALA A 52 -5.63 -28.01 9.26
CA ALA A 52 -6.26 -28.77 8.18
C ALA A 52 -5.67 -30.18 8.00
N ILE A 53 -4.38 -30.35 8.27
CA ILE A 53 -3.67 -31.64 8.16
C ILE A 53 -3.96 -32.52 9.38
N ILE A 54 -3.92 -31.95 10.59
CA ILE A 54 -4.13 -32.74 11.82
C ILE A 54 -5.60 -33.06 12.07
N GLY A 55 -6.53 -32.15 11.74
CA GLY A 55 -7.97 -32.37 11.92
C GLY A 55 -8.52 -33.49 11.03
N LYS A 56 -7.91 -33.72 9.86
CA LYS A 56 -8.21 -34.88 9.00
C LYS A 56 -7.72 -36.22 9.56
N LYS A 57 -6.82 -36.20 10.54
CA LYS A 57 -6.15 -37.40 11.08
C LYS A 57 -6.85 -37.97 12.33
N GLU A 58 -7.75 -37.21 12.96
CA GLU A 58 -8.50 -37.62 14.16
C GLU A 58 -9.89 -38.22 13.87
N GLU A 59 -10.35 -38.25 12.60
CA GLU A 59 -11.56 -38.98 12.18
C GLU A 59 -11.28 -40.45 11.78
N ILE A 60 -10.53 -41.21 12.60
CA ILE A 60 -10.35 -42.67 12.44
C ILE A 60 -10.70 -43.40 13.73
#